data_AF-A0A9C9BYK6-F1
#
_entry.id   AF-A0A9C9BYK6-F1
#
_cell.length_a   1.000
_cell.length_b   1.000
_cell.length_c   1.000
_cell.angle_alpha   90.00
_cell.angle_beta   90.00
_cell.angle_gamma   90.00
#
_symmetry.space_group_name_H-M   'P 1'
#
loop_
_entity.id
_entity.type
_entity.pdbx_description
1 polymer ?
#
loop_
_entity_poly.entity_id
_entity_poly.type
_entity_poly.pdbx_seq_one_letter_code
_entity_poly.pdbx_strand_id
1 'polypeptide(L)'
;MTSQRSFFPALFSTGIAVVAVMTLLLVVAEPSRAEETCESLVNGKCLSCHFETRICQKMKKKKGKRSWKRTIKGMIRHGTELSREQQETLVQCFSGRDAAVLALCGLDK
;
A
#
# COMPACT_ATOMS: atom_id res chain seq x y z
N MET A 1 10.53 74.25 -8.76
CA MET A 1 10.04 73.63 -7.51
C MET A 1 9.12 72.48 -7.88
N THR A 2 9.45 71.30 -7.38
CA THR A 2 8.84 69.99 -7.61
C THR A 2 7.39 69.91 -7.17
N SER A 3 6.51 69.26 -7.94
CA SER A 3 5.65 68.23 -7.37
C SER A 3 5.05 67.36 -8.46
N GLN A 4 5.48 66.10 -8.48
CA GLN A 4 5.01 65.04 -9.35
C GLN A 4 3.90 64.26 -8.64
N ARG A 5 2.94 63.81 -9.45
CA ARG A 5 2.22 62.53 -9.41
C ARG A 5 1.61 62.07 -8.10
N SER A 6 0.30 61.88 -8.15
CA SER A 6 -0.39 60.73 -7.56
C SER A 6 -1.81 60.69 -8.15
N PHE A 7 -2.55 59.61 -8.32
CA PHE A 7 -2.56 58.30 -7.67
C PHE A 7 -3.33 57.35 -8.63
N PHE A 8 -2.79 56.16 -8.90
CA PHE A 8 -3.51 55.09 -9.58
C PHE A 8 -4.63 54.54 -8.67
N PRO A 9 -5.83 54.21 -9.18
CA PRO A 9 -6.93 53.76 -8.34
C PRO A 9 -6.81 52.28 -7.98
N ALA A 10 -7.31 51.99 -6.77
CA ALA A 10 -7.42 50.69 -6.15
C ALA A 10 -8.29 49.72 -6.96
N LEU A 11 -7.70 48.67 -7.53
CA LEU A 11 -8.41 47.56 -8.16
C LEU A 11 -7.67 46.23 -7.93
N PHE A 12 -7.35 45.84 -6.69
CA PHE A 12 -6.63 44.57 -6.45
C PHE A 12 -6.99 43.87 -5.11
N SER A 13 -8.21 43.99 -4.58
CA SER A 13 -8.52 43.44 -3.25
C SER A 13 -9.37 42.16 -3.22
N THR A 14 -10.10 41.81 -4.28
CA THR A 14 -11.03 40.65 -4.25
C THR A 14 -10.49 39.36 -4.88
N GLY A 15 -9.43 39.41 -5.69
CA GLY A 15 -8.94 38.25 -6.45
C GLY A 15 -8.11 37.23 -5.66
N ILE A 16 -7.52 37.62 -4.52
CA ILE A 16 -6.53 36.81 -3.80
C ILE A 16 -7.20 35.71 -2.95
N ALA A 17 -8.37 35.99 -2.38
CA ALA A 17 -9.06 35.06 -1.48
C ALA A 17 -9.59 33.80 -2.21
N VAL A 18 -10.05 33.94 -3.46
CA VAL A 18 -10.62 32.83 -4.23
C VAL A 18 -9.53 31.84 -4.67
N VAL A 19 -8.34 32.34 -5.00
CA VAL A 19 -7.19 31.50 -5.42
C VAL A 19 -6.66 30.66 -4.26
N ALA A 20 -6.62 31.22 -3.03
CA ALA A 20 -6.13 30.52 -1.85
C ALA A 20 -7.02 29.34 -1.41
N VAL A 21 -8.34 29.44 -1.62
CA VAL A 21 -9.28 28.35 -1.30
C VAL A 21 -9.19 27.21 -2.33
N MET A 22 -8.95 27.54 -3.60
CA MET A 22 -8.89 26.54 -4.67
C MET A 22 -7.58 25.74 -4.67
N THR A 23 -6.47 26.32 -4.21
CA THR A 23 -5.19 25.61 -4.04
C THR A 23 -5.18 24.68 -2.81
N LEU A 24 -5.98 24.96 -1.78
CA LEU A 24 -6.06 24.12 -0.58
C LEU A 24 -6.77 22.77 -0.84
N LEU A 25 -7.67 22.69 -1.82
CA LEU A 25 -8.39 21.47 -2.19
C LEU A 25 -7.54 20.46 -2.98
N LEU A 26 -6.42 20.88 -3.58
CA LEU A 26 -5.55 19.99 -4.38
C LEU A 26 -4.47 19.27 -3.55
N VAL A 27 -4.23 19.70 -2.31
CA VAL A 27 -3.16 19.14 -1.45
C VAL A 27 -3.62 17.90 -0.65
N VAL A 28 -4.92 17.61 -0.60
CA VAL A 28 -5.49 16.48 0.17
C VAL A 28 -5.64 15.20 -0.66
N ALA A 29 -5.05 15.15 -1.87
CA ALA A 29 -4.90 13.90 -2.60
C ALA A 29 -3.82 13.05 -1.91
N GLU A 30 -4.14 12.50 -0.74
CA GLU A 30 -3.36 11.41 -0.18
C GLU A 30 -3.36 10.30 -1.23
N PRO A 31 -2.19 9.84 -1.70
CA PRO A 31 -2.16 8.63 -2.50
C PRO A 31 -2.73 7.55 -1.60
N SER A 32 -3.97 7.14 -1.87
CA SER A 32 -4.55 5.93 -1.29
C SER A 32 -3.63 4.80 -1.72
N ARG A 33 -2.64 4.48 -0.87
CA ARG A 33 -1.84 3.28 -0.99
C ARG A 33 -2.88 2.17 -1.01
N ALA A 34 -3.13 1.59 -2.18
CA ALA A 34 -3.99 0.43 -2.28
C ALA A 34 -3.49 -0.54 -1.21
N GLU A 35 -4.32 -0.85 -0.21
CA GLU A 35 -3.95 -1.84 0.80
C GLU A 35 -3.68 -3.12 0.03
N GLU A 36 -2.41 -3.55 -0.01
CA GLU A 36 -2.05 -4.78 -0.69
C GLU A 36 -2.63 -5.94 0.11
N THR A 37 -3.72 -6.50 -0.42
CA THR A 37 -4.42 -7.62 0.19
C THR A 37 -3.52 -8.86 0.25
N CYS A 38 -3.83 -9.78 1.17
CA CYS A 38 -3.13 -11.06 1.27
C CYS A 38 -3.06 -11.79 -0.06
N GLU A 39 -4.19 -11.84 -0.78
CA GLU A 39 -4.29 -12.45 -2.10
C GLU A 39 -3.42 -11.75 -3.14
N SER A 40 -3.46 -10.40 -3.19
CA SER A 40 -2.64 -9.63 -4.12
C SER A 40 -1.14 -9.87 -3.89
N LEU A 41 -0.69 -9.92 -2.63
CA LEU A 41 0.70 -10.23 -2.30
C LEU A 41 1.09 -11.67 -2.67
N VAL A 42 0.19 -12.64 -2.48
CA VAL A 42 0.44 -14.02 -2.90
C VAL A 42 0.60 -14.08 -4.42
N ASN A 43 -0.35 -13.52 -5.16
CA ASN A 43 -0.35 -13.52 -6.62
C ASN A 43 0.85 -12.76 -7.20
N GLY A 44 1.16 -11.57 -6.67
CA GLY A 44 2.22 -10.72 -7.20
C GLY A 44 3.63 -11.09 -6.75
N LYS A 45 3.80 -11.62 -5.53
CA LYS A 45 5.14 -11.85 -4.94
C LYS A 45 5.50 -13.31 -4.78
N CYS A 46 4.53 -14.16 -4.44
CA CYS A 46 4.82 -15.57 -4.16
C CYS A 46 4.69 -16.44 -5.43
N LEU A 47 3.69 -16.16 -6.27
CA LEU A 47 3.44 -16.93 -7.49
C LEU A 47 4.37 -16.60 -8.66
N SER A 48 5.15 -15.51 -8.55
CA SER A 48 6.15 -15.15 -9.57
C SER A 48 7.28 -16.18 -9.71
N CYS A 49 7.56 -16.95 -8.65
CA CYS A 49 8.60 -18.00 -8.67
C CYS A 49 8.12 -19.36 -8.16
N HIS A 50 6.93 -19.44 -7.56
CA HIS A 50 6.38 -20.68 -7.01
C HIS A 50 5.02 -20.99 -7.60
N PHE A 51 4.79 -22.26 -7.90
CA PHE A 51 3.43 -22.72 -8.20
C PHE A 51 2.53 -22.57 -6.97
N GLU A 52 1.26 -22.28 -7.19
CA GLU A 52 0.23 -22.19 -6.16
C GLU A 52 0.19 -23.45 -5.27
N THR A 53 0.35 -24.62 -5.89
CA THR A 53 0.42 -25.91 -5.20
C THR A 53 1.48 -25.94 -4.08
N ARG A 54 2.62 -25.27 -4.26
CA ARG A 54 3.67 -25.17 -3.25
C ARG A 54 3.21 -24.37 -2.03
N ILE A 55 2.48 -23.29 -2.25
CA ILE A 55 1.92 -22.45 -1.20
C ILE A 55 0.83 -23.22 -0.46
N CYS A 56 -0.09 -23.84 -1.19
CA CYS A 56 -1.20 -24.58 -0.61
C CYS A 56 -0.74 -25.80 0.21
N GLN A 57 0.29 -26.51 -0.23
CA GLN A 57 0.93 -27.57 0.58
C GLN A 57 1.48 -27.04 1.91
N LYS A 58 1.98 -25.80 1.96
CA LYS A 58 2.44 -25.19 3.21
C LYS A 58 1.26 -24.73 4.07
N MET A 59 0.20 -24.19 3.47
CA MET A 59 -1.02 -23.78 4.18
C MET A 59 -1.72 -24.96 4.87
N LYS A 60 -1.73 -26.15 4.25
CA LYS A 60 -2.25 -27.39 4.86
C LYS A 60 -1.54 -27.77 6.16
N LYS A 61 -0.28 -27.36 6.35
CA LYS A 61 0.51 -27.66 7.56
C LYS A 61 0.14 -26.81 8.77
N LYS A 62 -0.82 -25.88 8.66
CA LYS A 62 -1.37 -25.05 9.77
C LYS A 62 -0.27 -24.45 10.66
N LYS A 63 0.76 -23.90 10.03
CA LYS A 63 1.93 -23.34 10.71
C LYS A 63 1.59 -22.05 11.47
N GLY A 64 2.16 -21.90 12.66
CA GLY A 64 2.04 -20.66 13.44
C GLY A 64 2.95 -19.52 12.94
N LYS A 65 2.71 -18.31 13.47
CA LYS A 65 3.37 -17.04 13.10
C LYS A 65 4.90 -17.12 13.00
N ARG A 66 5.56 -17.74 13.99
CA ARG A 66 7.03 -17.89 14.01
C ARG A 66 7.56 -18.72 12.84
N SER A 67 6.86 -19.78 12.46
CA SER A 67 7.28 -20.65 11.34
C SER A 67 7.14 -19.91 10.02
N TRP A 68 6.04 -19.18 9.83
CA TRP A 68 5.82 -18.36 8.63
C TRP A 68 6.82 -17.21 8.50
N LYS A 69 7.12 -16.50 9.60
CA LYS A 69 8.17 -15.46 9.61
C LYS A 69 9.51 -16.01 9.11
N ARG A 70 9.88 -17.23 9.50
CA ARG A 70 11.10 -17.89 9.01
C ARG A 70 11.01 -18.23 7.52
N THR A 71 9.85 -18.69 7.04
CA THR A 71 9.63 -18.97 5.63
C THR A 71 9.73 -17.70 4.78
N ILE A 72 9.04 -16.62 5.15
CA ILE A 72 9.10 -15.33 4.42
C ILE A 72 10.53 -14.77 4.40
N LYS A 73 11.23 -14.77 5.54
CA LYS A 73 12.65 -14.40 5.58
C LYS A 73 13.53 -15.27 4.68
N GLY A 74 13.17 -16.54 4.50
CA GLY A 74 13.82 -17.43 3.54
C GLY A 74 13.65 -16.95 2.11
N MET A 75 12.45 -16.53 1.73
CA MET A 75 12.15 -16.06 0.36
C MET A 75 12.89 -14.77 0.05
N ILE A 76 12.99 -13.85 1.02
CA ILE A 76 13.78 -12.61 0.86
C ILE A 76 15.25 -12.92 0.58
N ARG A 77 15.83 -13.91 1.27
CA ARG A 77 17.22 -14.34 0.99
C ARG A 77 17.40 -14.96 -0.41
N HIS A 78 16.31 -15.44 -1.03
CA HIS A 78 16.31 -15.94 -2.40
C HIS A 78 15.99 -14.85 -3.44
N GLY A 79 15.87 -13.58 -3.01
CA GLY A 79 15.70 -12.44 -3.92
C GLY A 79 14.28 -11.88 -3.98
N THR A 80 13.33 -12.36 -3.18
CA THR A 80 12.00 -11.72 -3.14
C THR A 80 12.07 -10.38 -2.44
N GLU A 81 11.69 -9.31 -3.14
CA GLU A 81 11.58 -7.97 -2.56
C GLU A 81 10.22 -7.79 -1.89
N LEU A 82 10.26 -7.68 -0.55
CA LEU A 82 9.11 -7.40 0.30
C LEU A 82 9.44 -6.29 1.30
N SER A 83 8.61 -5.25 1.36
CA SER A 83 8.66 -4.25 2.42
C SER A 83 8.39 -4.89 3.79
N ARG A 84 8.71 -4.17 4.86
CA ARG A 84 8.46 -4.66 6.21
C ARG A 84 6.95 -4.91 6.45
N GLU A 85 6.12 -4.01 5.95
CA GLU A 85 4.66 -4.09 6.04
C GLU A 85 4.15 -5.30 5.27
N GLN A 86 4.60 -5.50 4.03
CA GLN A 86 4.23 -6.68 3.23
C GLN A 86 4.62 -8.01 3.91
N GLN A 87 5.79 -8.04 4.56
CA GLN A 87 6.20 -9.21 5.33
C GLN A 87 5.29 -9.47 6.52
N GLU A 88 4.93 -8.43 7.26
CA GLU A 88 4.04 -8.52 8.42
C GLU A 88 2.63 -8.96 7.99
N THR A 89 2.11 -8.39 6.90
CA THR A 89 0.85 -8.80 6.26
C THR A 89 0.90 -10.28 5.89
N LEU A 90 1.85 -10.74 5.06
CA LEU A 90 1.95 -12.15 4.66
C LEU A 90 2.07 -13.11 5.85
N VAL A 91 2.85 -12.75 6.87
CA VAL A 91 2.97 -13.56 8.09
C VAL A 91 1.64 -13.65 8.83
N GLN A 92 0.91 -12.54 8.95
CA GLN A 92 -0.40 -12.50 9.57
C GLN A 92 -1.42 -13.30 8.76
N CYS A 93 -1.51 -13.10 7.45
CA CYS A 93 -2.41 -13.82 6.56
C CYS A 93 -2.19 -15.34 6.64
N PHE A 94 -0.95 -15.80 6.54
CA PHE A 94 -0.66 -17.24 6.52
C PHE A 94 -0.83 -17.92 7.87
N SER A 95 -0.52 -17.22 8.97
CA SER A 95 -0.69 -17.77 10.32
C SER A 95 -2.13 -17.69 10.82
N GLY A 96 -2.84 -16.62 10.44
CA GLY A 96 -4.27 -16.43 10.70
C GLY A 96 -5.16 -17.23 9.75
N ARG A 97 -4.58 -17.84 8.71
CA ARG A 97 -5.31 -18.60 7.68
C ARG A 97 -6.39 -17.75 7.01
N ASP A 98 -5.95 -16.61 6.48
CA ASP A 98 -6.79 -15.66 5.74
C ASP A 98 -7.69 -16.36 4.70
N ALA A 99 -8.97 -15.96 4.68
CA ALA A 99 -10.00 -16.64 3.91
C ALA A 99 -9.74 -16.60 2.39
N ALA A 100 -9.26 -15.46 1.86
CA ALA A 100 -8.96 -15.34 0.43
C ALA A 100 -7.81 -16.28 0.05
N VAL A 101 -6.76 -16.36 0.88
CA VAL A 101 -5.65 -17.30 0.66
C VAL A 101 -6.10 -18.76 0.81
N LEU A 102 -7.05 -19.07 1.69
CA LEU A 102 -7.61 -20.41 1.80
C LEU A 102 -8.45 -20.79 0.59
N ALA A 103 -9.25 -19.85 0.06
CA ALA A 103 -10.07 -20.05 -1.12
C ALA A 103 -9.22 -20.37 -2.36
N LEU A 104 -8.08 -19.68 -2.54
CA LEU A 104 -7.08 -20.03 -3.57
C LEU A 104 -6.69 -21.52 -3.49
N CYS A 105 -6.62 -22.07 -2.28
CA CYS A 105 -6.20 -23.45 -2.06
C CYS A 105 -7.35 -24.46 -1.97
N GLY A 106 -8.62 -24.03 -2.09
CA GLY A 106 -9.80 -24.84 -1.80
C GLY A 106 -9.84 -25.38 -0.36
N LEU A 107 -9.35 -24.60 0.60
CA LEU A 107 -9.23 -24.92 2.03
C LEU A 107 -10.14 -24.08 2.93
N ASP A 108 -11.09 -23.36 2.32
CA ASP A 108 -12.07 -22.47 2.92
C ASP A 108 -13.34 -23.19 3.41
N LYS A 109 -13.39 -24.52 3.26
CA LYS A 109 -14.48 -25.40 3.70
C LYS A 109 -14.24 -25.96 5.11
#